data_AF-C0XUL6-F1
#
_entry.id   AF-C0XUL6-F1
#
_cell.length_a   1.000
_cell.length_b   1.000
_cell.length_c   1.000
_cell.angle_alpha   90.00
_cell.angle_beta   90.00
_cell.angle_gamma   90.00
#
_symmetry.space_group_name_H-M   'P 1'
#
loop_
_entity.id
_entity.type
_entity.pdbx_description
1 polymer ?
#
loop_
_entity_poly.entity_id
_entity_poly.type
_entity_poly.pdbx_seq_one_letter_code
_entity_poly.pdbx_strand_id
1 'polypeptide(L)'
;MSGPITREIGEALCDAALGVPGVAGLSSGRFGEVALLLPGERIRGIRAAERGGLSGSEVHIIFDVGSARPIAEVATEVRSAALNSVAGCLDFIDVVVADAQKL
;
A
#
# COMPACT_ATOMS: atom_id res chain seq x y z
N MET A 1 -17.48 -5.33 -6.36
CA MET A 1 -16.84 -6.55 -6.88
C MET A 1 -15.50 -6.68 -6.18
N SER A 2 -15.19 -7.82 -5.57
CA SER A 2 -13.81 -8.09 -5.12
C SER A 2 -12.92 -8.05 -6.36
N GLY A 3 -12.08 -7.04 -6.48
CA GLY A 3 -11.09 -6.94 -7.56
C GLY A 3 -10.11 -8.12 -7.51
N PRO A 4 -9.19 -8.23 -8.49
CA PRO A 4 -8.28 -9.36 -8.67
C PRO A 4 -7.26 -9.58 -7.53
N ILE A 5 -7.32 -8.78 -6.46
CA ILE A 5 -6.40 -8.83 -5.34
C ILE A 5 -6.86 -9.90 -4.35
N THR A 6 -6.13 -11.00 -4.28
CA THR A 6 -6.32 -12.05 -3.27
C THR A 6 -5.78 -11.61 -1.91
N ARG A 7 -6.02 -12.43 -0.88
CA ARG A 7 -5.43 -12.26 0.45
C ARG A 7 -3.91 -12.19 0.37
N GLU A 8 -3.31 -13.15 -0.31
CA GLU A 8 -1.86 -13.32 -0.42
C GLU A 8 -1.23 -12.10 -1.10
N ILE A 9 -1.88 -11.56 -2.13
CA ILE A 9 -1.44 -10.32 -2.79
C ILE A 9 -1.57 -9.14 -1.80
N GLY A 10 -2.69 -9.02 -1.09
CA GLY A 10 -2.89 -7.95 -0.10
C GLY A 10 -1.85 -7.97 1.03
N GLU A 11 -1.54 -9.15 1.56
CA GLU A 11 -0.51 -9.34 2.59
C GLU A 11 0.89 -9.02 2.05
N ALA A 12 1.23 -9.49 0.84
CA ALA A 12 2.50 -9.18 0.20
C ALA A 12 2.71 -7.68 -0.07
N LEU A 13 1.64 -6.94 -0.36
CA LEU A 13 1.70 -5.48 -0.49
C LEU A 13 1.96 -4.79 0.87
N CYS A 14 1.31 -5.26 1.94
CA CYS A 14 1.53 -4.74 3.28
C CYS A 14 2.97 -4.95 3.74
N ASP A 15 3.46 -6.18 3.64
CA ASP A 15 4.81 -6.55 4.09
C ASP A 15 5.87 -5.77 3.31
N ALA A 16 5.70 -5.65 1.99
CA ALA A 16 6.62 -4.89 1.15
C ALA A 16 6.67 -3.42 1.52
N ALA A 17 5.51 -2.79 1.79
CA ALA A 17 5.46 -1.38 2.18
C ALA A 17 6.06 -1.14 3.57
N LEU A 18 5.73 -1.97 4.55
CA LEU A 18 6.24 -1.89 5.92
C LEU A 18 7.75 -2.18 5.99
N GLY A 19 8.29 -2.95 5.04
CA GLY A 19 9.71 -3.24 4.94
C GLY A 19 10.58 -2.07 4.47
N VAL A 20 9.99 -0.98 3.95
CA VAL A 20 10.76 0.17 3.45
C VAL A 20 11.15 1.12 4.59
N PRO A 21 12.45 1.41 4.80
CA PRO A 21 12.88 2.40 5.78
C PRO A 21 12.25 3.77 5.51
N GLY A 22 11.63 4.38 6.51
CA GLY A 22 10.86 5.63 6.36
C GLY A 22 9.35 5.43 6.29
N VAL A 23 8.86 4.19 6.35
CA VAL A 23 7.44 3.87 6.57
C VAL A 23 7.21 3.58 8.05
N ALA A 24 6.37 4.39 8.70
CA ALA A 24 5.97 4.19 10.10
C ALA A 24 4.83 3.20 10.26
N GLY A 25 4.04 3.00 9.21
CA GLY A 25 2.89 2.11 9.23
C GLY A 25 2.02 2.25 7.99
N LEU A 26 0.88 1.57 8.00
CA LEU A 26 -0.16 1.69 6.98
C LEU A 26 -1.37 2.44 7.53
N SER A 27 -1.93 3.35 6.74
CA SER A 27 -3.10 4.13 7.13
C SER A 27 -4.37 3.47 6.61
N SER A 28 -5.30 3.17 7.51
CA SER A 28 -6.64 2.73 7.12
C SER A 28 -7.56 3.87 6.66
N GLY A 29 -7.06 5.10 6.52
CA GLY A 29 -7.91 6.29 6.39
C GLY A 29 -8.58 6.64 7.72
N ARG A 30 -9.38 7.71 7.72
CA ARG A 30 -9.91 8.33 8.95
C ARG A 30 -10.96 7.47 9.65
N PHE A 31 -11.75 6.74 8.87
CA PHE A 31 -12.86 5.90 9.30
C PHE A 31 -12.62 4.42 8.96
N GLY A 32 -11.39 4.07 8.58
CA GLY A 32 -11.03 2.72 8.12
C GLY A 32 -11.31 2.47 6.64
N GLU A 33 -11.81 3.45 5.90
CA GLU A 33 -12.23 3.33 4.50
C GLU A 33 -11.15 2.81 3.53
N VAL A 34 -9.87 2.89 3.89
CA VAL A 34 -8.77 2.28 3.14
C VAL A 34 -8.56 0.87 3.65
N ALA A 35 -9.25 -0.08 3.01
CA ALA A 35 -9.06 -1.49 3.27
C ALA A 35 -9.42 -2.35 2.06
N LEU A 36 -8.70 -3.46 1.93
CA LEU A 36 -9.07 -4.56 1.06
C LEU A 36 -10.06 -5.43 1.83
N LEU A 37 -11.26 -5.57 1.26
CA LEU A 37 -12.35 -6.34 1.85
C LEU A 37 -12.41 -7.72 1.19
N LEU A 38 -12.12 -8.76 1.96
CA LEU A 38 -12.09 -10.15 1.54
C LEU A 38 -13.12 -10.96 2.33
N PRO A 39 -13.55 -12.13 1.84
CA PRO A 39 -14.41 -13.02 2.62
C PRO A 39 -13.77 -13.37 3.97
N GLY A 40 -14.42 -12.94 5.06
CA GLY A 40 -13.98 -13.23 6.44
C GLY A 40 -12.77 -12.42 6.92
N GLU A 41 -12.24 -11.50 6.11
CA GLU A 41 -11.08 -10.71 6.49
C GLU A 41 -11.10 -9.28 5.92
N ARG A 42 -10.38 -8.41 6.61
CA ARG A 42 -10.07 -7.06 6.17
C ARG A 42 -8.58 -6.77 6.32
N ILE A 43 -7.92 -6.44 5.23
CA ILE A 43 -6.53 -5.96 5.22
C ILE A 43 -6.56 -4.43 5.14
N ARG A 44 -5.94 -3.75 6.10
CA ARG A 44 -5.99 -2.28 6.22
C ARG A 44 -4.87 -1.62 5.41
N GLY A 45 -5.13 -0.42 4.90
CA GLY A 45 -4.14 0.40 4.18
C GLY A 45 -3.87 0.02 2.73
N ILE A 46 -4.56 -1.02 2.25
CA ILE A 46 -4.55 -1.43 0.84
C ILE A 46 -5.94 -1.17 0.26
N ARG A 47 -6.02 -0.67 -0.97
CA ARG A 47 -7.29 -0.49 -1.69
C ARG A 47 -7.13 -0.93 -3.13
N ALA A 48 -7.98 -1.85 -3.59
CA ALA A 48 -8.03 -2.21 -5.01
C ALA A 48 -8.39 -0.98 -5.85
N ALA A 49 -7.73 -0.82 -7.00
CA ALA A 49 -7.93 0.27 -7.92
C ALA A 49 -8.06 -0.25 -9.36
N GLU A 50 -8.85 0.45 -10.17
CA GLU A 50 -8.99 0.16 -11.59
C GLU A 50 -8.89 1.46 -12.38
N ARG A 51 -8.18 1.45 -13.50
CA ARG A 51 -8.07 2.61 -14.40
C ARG A 51 -8.03 2.15 -15.86
N GLY A 52 -9.02 2.55 -16.65
CA GLY A 52 -9.04 2.26 -18.09
C GLY A 52 -8.81 0.78 -18.46
N GLY A 53 -9.35 -0.15 -17.66
CA GLY A 53 -9.17 -1.60 -17.85
C GLY A 53 -7.91 -2.20 -17.22
N LEU A 54 -7.02 -1.38 -16.66
CA LEU A 54 -5.87 -1.82 -15.87
C LEU A 54 -6.27 -2.05 -14.42
N SER A 55 -5.79 -3.14 -13.84
CA SER A 55 -5.99 -3.50 -12.44
C SER A 55 -4.78 -3.09 -11.61
N GLY A 56 -5.00 -2.46 -10.47
CA GLY A 56 -3.93 -2.02 -9.59
C GLY A 56 -4.36 -1.94 -8.14
N SER A 57 -3.46 -1.38 -7.32
CA SER A 57 -3.73 -1.14 -5.92
C SER A 57 -3.21 0.23 -5.49
N GLU A 58 -3.90 0.83 -4.54
CA GLU A 58 -3.35 1.89 -3.73
C GLU A 58 -2.79 1.31 -2.43
N VAL A 59 -1.64 1.83 -2.02
CA VAL A 59 -0.97 1.53 -0.76
C VAL A 59 -0.85 2.83 0.02
N HIS A 60 -1.54 2.90 1.15
CA HIS A 60 -1.62 4.10 1.98
C HIS A 60 -0.64 3.98 3.14
N ILE A 61 0.46 4.70 3.08
CA ILE A 61 1.52 4.67 4.09
C ILE A 61 1.39 5.85 5.06
N ILE A 62 1.91 5.64 6.26
CA ILE A 62 2.25 6.69 7.22
C ILE A 62 3.76 6.90 7.09
N PHE A 63 4.18 8.12 6.77
CA PHE A 63 5.59 8.46 6.62
C PHE A 63 6.24 8.71 7.98
N ASP A 64 7.44 8.16 8.20
CA ASP A 64 8.25 8.46 9.37
C ASP A 64 9.06 9.74 9.17
N VAL A 65 8.65 10.82 9.83
CA VAL A 65 9.38 12.11 9.80
C VAL A 65 10.73 12.05 10.51
N GLY A 66 10.94 11.05 11.38
CA GLY A 66 12.21 10.79 12.06
C GLY A 66 13.28 10.18 11.15
N SER A 67 12.87 9.60 10.02
CA SER A 67 13.77 8.91 9.08
C SER A 67 14.79 9.85 8.40
N ALA A 68 14.50 11.16 8.37
CA ALA A 68 15.28 12.18 7.65
C ALA A 68 15.46 11.88 6.14
N ARG A 69 14.62 11.01 5.56
CA ARG A 69 14.63 10.66 4.15
C ARG A 69 13.71 11.57 3.34
N PRO A 70 13.98 11.83 2.05
CA PRO A 70 13.03 12.51 1.18
C PRO A 70 11.77 11.66 0.98
N ILE A 71 10.60 12.23 1.25
CA ILE A 71 9.30 11.55 1.11
C ILE A 71 9.08 10.92 -0.28
N ALA A 72 9.56 11.58 -1.33
CA ALA A 72 9.43 11.11 -2.71
C ALA A 72 10.26 9.84 -2.97
N GLU A 73 11.43 9.73 -2.34
CA GLU A 73 12.28 8.54 -2.44
C GLU A 73 11.61 7.35 -1.73
N VAL A 74 11.12 7.57 -0.51
CA VAL A 74 10.40 6.53 0.25
C VAL A 74 9.16 6.06 -0.52
N ALA A 75 8.36 6.97 -1.07
CA ALA A 75 7.19 6.58 -1.87
C ALA A 75 7.57 5.81 -3.16
N THR A 76 8.71 6.14 -3.78
CA THR A 76 9.22 5.44 -4.97
C THR A 76 9.72 4.04 -4.61
N GLU A 77 10.41 3.90 -3.48
CA GLU A 77 10.87 2.62 -2.95
C GLU A 77 9.71 1.72 -2.55
N VAL A 78 8.69 2.25 -1.86
CA VAL A 78 7.45 1.52 -1.55
C VAL A 78 6.78 1.02 -2.83
N ARG A 79 6.64 1.88 -3.84
CA ARG A 79 6.06 1.48 -5.13
C ARG A 79 6.84 0.33 -5.76
N SER A 80 8.17 0.43 -5.78
CA SER A 80 9.05 -0.57 -6.37
C SER A 80 9.01 -1.89 -5.61
N ALA A 81 9.08 -1.84 -4.27
CA ALA A 81 9.01 -3.01 -3.40
C ALA A 81 7.66 -3.74 -3.56
N ALA A 82 6.57 -2.99 -3.55
CA ALA A 82 5.22 -3.55 -3.69
C ALA A 82 4.97 -4.13 -5.09
N LEU A 83 5.51 -3.53 -6.17
CA LEU A 83 5.40 -4.11 -7.51
C LEU A 83 6.16 -5.42 -7.61
N ASN A 84 7.35 -5.47 -7.01
CA ASN A 84 8.18 -6.67 -6.98
C ASN A 84 7.56 -7.81 -6.15
N SER A 85 6.84 -7.49 -5.06
CA SER A 85 6.25 -8.51 -4.19
C SER A 85 5.09 -9.28 -4.83
N VAL A 86 4.44 -8.71 -5.85
CA VAL A 86 3.27 -9.30 -6.51
C VAL A 86 3.55 -9.81 -7.92
N ALA A 87 4.82 -9.89 -8.34
CA ALA A 87 5.30 -10.55 -9.57
C ALA A 87 4.48 -10.29 -10.86
N GLY A 88 3.95 -9.08 -11.04
CA GLY A 88 3.17 -8.71 -12.23
C GLY A 88 1.68 -9.07 -12.20
N CYS A 89 1.14 -9.49 -11.04
CA CYS A 89 -0.30 -9.68 -10.87
C CYS A 89 -1.12 -8.38 -10.97
N LEU A 90 -0.47 -7.22 -10.87
CA LEU A 90 -1.09 -5.90 -10.96
C LEU A 90 -0.34 -5.04 -11.99
N ASP A 91 -1.11 -4.27 -12.77
CA ASP A 91 -0.58 -3.35 -13.78
C ASP A 91 0.05 -2.10 -13.17
N PHE A 92 -0.40 -1.70 -11.97
CA PHE A 92 0.12 -0.52 -11.28
C PHE A 92 -0.10 -0.58 -9.76
N ILE A 93 0.75 0.18 -9.06
CA ILE A 93 0.59 0.48 -7.65
C ILE A 93 0.72 1.98 -7.47
N ASP A 94 -0.25 2.61 -6.82
CA ASP A 94 -0.17 4.00 -6.38
C ASP A 94 0.13 4.07 -4.89
N VAL A 95 1.09 4.91 -4.53
CA VAL A 95 1.48 5.13 -3.15
C VAL A 95 0.91 6.44 -2.68
N VAL A 96 0.11 6.38 -1.62
CA VAL A 96 -0.50 7.54 -0.97
C VAL A 96 0.16 7.73 0.38
N VAL A 97 0.78 8.88 0.60
CA VAL A 97 1.22 9.26 1.94
C VAL A 97 0.03 9.91 2.65
N ALA A 98 -0.61 9.15 3.53
CA ALA A 98 -1.87 9.54 4.15
C ALA A 98 -1.69 10.28 5.48
N ASP A 99 -0.55 10.09 6.13
CA ASP A 99 -0.19 10.76 7.38
C ASP A 99 1.34 10.80 7.54
N ALA A 100 1.84 11.60 8.48
CA ALA A 100 3.25 11.72 8.82
C ALA A 100 3.43 11.76 10.34
N GLN A 101 4.19 10.81 10.87
CA GLN A 101 4.39 10.62 12.31
C GLN A 101 5.87 10.41 12.61
N LYS A 102 6.28 10.64 13.85
CA LYS A 102 7.62 10.29 14.32
C LYS A 102 7.54 8.96 15.04
N LEU A 103 8.30 7.96 14.57
CA LEU A 103 8.49 6.69 15.28
C LEU A 103 9.21 6.88 16.63
#